data_AF-A0A0C9ZZH3-F1
#
_entry.id   AF-A0A0C9ZZH3-F1
#
_cell.length_a   1.000
_cell.length_b   1.000
_cell.length_c   1.000
_cell.angle_alpha   90.00
_cell.angle_beta   90.00
_cell.angle_gamma   90.00
#
_symmetry.space_group_name_H-M   'P 1'
#
loop_
_entity.id
_entity.type
_entity.pdbx_description
1 polymer ?
#
loop_
_entity_poly.entity_id
_entity_poly.type
_entity_poly.pdbx_seq_one_letter_code
_entity_poly.pdbx_strand_id
1 'polypeptide(L)' 'VGLLQPASSFTHHGSNCSQIPKLRVACSASPDGARTMWSFCEQCGAISMVDTD' A
#
# COMPACT_ATOMS: atom_id res chain seq x y z
N VAL A 1 -19.49 1.41 4.78
CA VAL A 1 -18.24 2.10 4.40
C VAL A 1 -17.15 1.05 4.32
N GLY A 2 -16.53 0.84 3.16
CA GLY A 2 -15.45 -0.16 3.01
C GLY A 2 -14.13 0.50 3.38
N LEU A 3 -13.43 -0.01 4.40
CA LEU A 3 -12.06 0.39 4.68
C LEU A 3 -11.16 -0.35 3.68
N LEU A 4 -10.50 0.37 2.78
CA LEU A 4 -9.42 -0.17 1.95
C LEU A 4 -8.26 -0.51 2.90
N GLN A 5 -8.08 -1.80 3.17
CA GLN A 5 -7.04 -2.29 4.07
C GLN A 5 -5.82 -2.72 3.25
N PRO A 6 -4.59 -2.55 3.77
CA PRO A 6 -3.42 -3.24 3.26
C PRO A 6 -3.73 -4.73 3.09
N ALA A 7 -3.20 -5.36 2.03
CA ALA A 7 -3.30 -6.81 1.91
C ALA A 7 -2.79 -7.45 3.22
N SER A 8 -3.54 -8.42 3.76
CA SER A 8 -3.18 -9.09 5.03
C SER A 8 -1.81 -9.79 4.97
N SER A 9 -1.26 -9.95 3.77
CA SER A 9 0.05 -10.49 3.46
C SER A 9 1.19 -9.45 3.46
N PHE A 10 0.95 -8.20 3.86
CA PHE A 10 2.00 -7.19 3.93
C PHE A 10 3.15 -7.67 4.81
N THR A 11 4.35 -7.77 4.23
CA THR A 11 5.55 -8.26 4.90
C THR A 11 6.52 -7.12 5.10
N HIS A 12 6.89 -6.85 6.36
CA HIS A 12 7.93 -5.88 6.67
C HIS A 12 9.31 -6.42 6.27
N HIS A 13 10.22 -5.53 5.84
CA HIS A 13 11.63 -5.86 5.56
C HIS A 13 12.46 -6.10 6.83
N GLY A 14 11.88 -5.99 8.03
CA GLY A 14 12.55 -6.21 9.31
C GLY A 14 11.57 -6.59 10.41
N SER A 15 12.10 -7.05 11.53
CA SER A 15 11.32 -7.66 12.61
C SER A 15 10.72 -6.66 13.62
N ASN A 16 11.15 -5.39 13.59
CA ASN A 16 10.82 -4.38 14.61
C ASN A 16 10.08 -3.17 14.05
N CYS A 17 9.12 -3.40 13.16
CA CYS A 17 8.24 -2.32 12.70
C CYS A 17 7.03 -2.21 13.62
N SER A 18 6.79 -1.02 14.17
CA SER A 18 5.64 -0.74 15.04
C SER A 18 4.56 0.09 14.35
N GLN A 19 4.83 0.58 13.15
CA GLN A 19 3.90 1.42 12.39
C GLN A 19 3.01 0.59 11.48
N ILE A 20 1.71 0.89 11.49
CA ILE A 20 0.77 0.39 10.49
C ILE A 20 1.17 0.95 9.11
N PRO A 21 1.30 0.10 8.07
CA PRO A 21 1.62 0.55 6.72
C PRO A 21 0.60 1.58 6.22
N LYS A 22 1.09 2.68 5.63
CA LYS A 22 0.26 3.73 5.05
C LYS A 22 -0.18 3.33 3.66
N LEU A 23 -1.44 3.61 3.32
CA LEU A 23 -1.93 3.50 1.96
C LEU A 23 -1.42 4.71 1.14
N ARG A 24 -0.75 4.43 0.04
CA ARG A 24 -0.33 5.41 -0.98
C ARG A 24 -1.13 5.17 -2.25
N VAL A 25 -1.55 6.24 -2.90
CA VAL A 25 -2.27 6.20 -4.17
C VAL A 25 -1.52 7.08 -5.16
N ALA A 26 -1.31 6.59 -6.38
CA ALA A 26 -0.96 7.44 -7.50
C ALA A 26 -2.02 7.32 -8.59
N CYS A 27 -2.25 8.44 -9.27
CA CYS A 27 -3.07 8.48 -10.46
C CYS A 27 -2.12 8.55 -11.65
N SER A 28 -2.26 7.62 -12.59
CA SER A 28 -1.70 7.83 -13.92
C SER A 28 -2.41 8.99 -14.60
N ALA A 29 -1.66 9.81 -15.34
CA ALA A 29 -2.21 10.88 -16.16
C ALA A 29 -2.80 10.37 -17.50
N SER A 30 -2.88 9.04 -17.67
CA SER A 30 -3.45 8.41 -18.86
C SER A 30 -4.95 8.71 -18.98
N PRO A 31 -5.52 8.70 -20.21
CA PRO A 31 -6.96 8.96 -20.43
C PRO A 31 -7.88 8.06 -19.61
N ASP A 32 -7.43 6.84 -19.35
CA ASP A 32 -8.09 5.80 -18.58
C ASP A 32 -8.05 6.03 -17.06
N GLY A 33 -7.25 7.00 -16.59
CA GLY A 33 -7.24 7.45 -15.20
C GLY A 33 -6.86 6.37 -14.19
N ALA A 34 -6.07 5.38 -14.60
CA ALA A 34 -5.73 4.23 -13.76
C ALA A 34 -5.10 4.68 -12.44
N ARG A 35 -5.64 4.17 -11.33
CA ARG A 35 -5.14 4.42 -9.98
C ARG A 35 -4.37 3.19 -9.52
N THR A 36 -3.14 3.40 -9.10
CA THR A 36 -2.33 2.36 -8.46
C THR A 36 -2.24 2.64 -6.98
N MET A 37 -2.35 1.58 -6.18
CA MET A 37 -2.37 1.67 -4.73
C MET A 37 -1.31 0.76 -4.15
N TRP A 38 -0.63 1.24 -3.10
CA TRP A 38 0.42 0.51 -2.41
C TRP A 38 0.33 0.68 -0.91
N SER A 39 0.68 -0.37 -0.19
CA SER A 39 0.98 -0.31 1.23
C SER A 39 2.45 0.06 1.40
N PHE A 40 2.76 1.01 2.26
CA PHE A 40 4.13 1.49 2.50
C PHE A 40 4.42 1.62 3.99
N CYS A 41 5.47 0.96 4.47
CA CYS A 41 5.99 1.16 5.82
C CYS A 41 7.11 2.21 5.80
N GLU A 42 6.86 3.37 6.41
CA GLU A 42 7.85 4.46 6.48
C GLU A 42 9.09 4.11 7.32
N GLN A 43 8.97 3.12 8.21
CA GLN A 43 10.05 2.74 9.11
C GLN A 43 11.07 1.80 8.47
N CYS A 44 10.64 0.80 7.70
CA CYS A 44 11.54 -0.18 7.06
C CYS A 44 11.58 -0.10 5.53
N GLY A 45 10.77 0.78 4.93
CA GLY A 45 10.71 0.96 3.49
C GLY A 45 10.00 -0.18 2.74
N ALA A 46 9.39 -1.14 3.44
CA ALA A 46 8.63 -2.20 2.81
C ALA A 46 7.45 -1.64 2.01
N ILE A 47 7.26 -2.15 0.80
CA ILE A 47 6.21 -1.72 -0.13
C ILE A 47 5.55 -2.93 -0.78
N SER A 48 4.23 -2.90 -0.92
CA SER A 48 3.48 -3.93 -1.66
C SER A 48 2.30 -3.30 -2.41
N MET A 49 1.97 -3.83 -3.60
CA MET A 49 0.73 -3.46 -4.29
C MET A 49 -0.48 -3.81 -3.41
N VAL A 50 -1.52 -3.00 -3.50
CA VAL A 50 -2.85 -3.34 -2.99
C VAL A 50 -3.68 -3.74 -4.20
N ASP A 51 -4.00 -5.03 -4.31
CA ASP A 51 -4.92 -5.50 -5.33
C ASP A 51 -6.34 -5.08 -4.96
N THR A 52 -7.05 -4.49 -5.93
CA THR A 52 -8.50 -4.28 -5.86
C THR A 52 -9.17 -5.45 -6.57
N ASP A 53 -9.79 -6.35 -5.81
CA ASP A 53 -10.83 -7.27 -6.32
C ASP A 53 -12.10 -6.48 -6.68
#